data_AF-A0A9P5IMY0-F1
#
_entry.id   AF-A0A9P5IMY0-F1
#
_cell.length_a   1.000
_cell.length_b   1.000
_cell.length_c   1.000
_cell.angle_alpha   90.00
_cell.angle_beta   90.00
_cell.angle_gamma   90.00
#
_symmetry.space_group_name_H-M   'P 1'
#
loop_
_entity.id
_entity.type
_entity.pdbx_description
1 polymer ?
#
loop_
_entity_poly.entity_id
_entity_poly.type
_entity_poly.pdbx_seq_one_letter_code
_entity_poly.pdbx_strand_id
1 'polypeptide(L)'
;MSSYTPDFDNKCYVTTNSPDGKTTTFVDSTSFVTKSTHPGLTLRYAYSATSTPSLTDETDLKAHQEITKQEKIVTFPSAGGSAAAFLHFDPNSNGTEGFMHRTHTLDYVHIAEGELEYSTNSGEKRIVKKGDVVIQRGGWHAWKNLSKTEGATLFAVAVGGEGATEGFMEFSSA
;
A
#
# COMPACT_ATOMS: atom_id res chain seq x y z
N MET A 1 -5.22 27.23 -9.14
CA MET A 1 -4.25 26.23 -8.65
C MET A 1 -4.26 25.09 -9.65
N SER A 2 -3.11 24.74 -10.22
CA SER A 2 -3.00 23.53 -11.03
C SER A 2 -3.32 22.34 -10.13
N SER A 3 -4.33 21.55 -10.48
CA SER A 3 -4.58 20.27 -9.83
C SER A 3 -3.43 19.35 -10.24
N TYR A 4 -2.46 19.17 -9.36
CA TYR A 4 -1.43 18.16 -9.54
C TYR A 4 -2.12 16.83 -9.90
N THR A 5 -1.72 16.25 -11.02
CA THR A 5 -2.25 14.97 -11.48
C THR A 5 -1.07 14.00 -11.42
N PRO A 6 -1.09 13.01 -10.52
CA PRO A 6 -0.03 12.03 -10.46
C PRO A 6 0.09 11.27 -11.79
N ASP A 7 1.33 11.08 -12.24
CA ASP A 7 1.64 10.24 -13.39
C ASP A 7 1.75 8.79 -12.92
N PHE A 8 0.91 7.92 -13.47
CA PHE A 8 0.77 6.53 -13.06
C PHE A 8 1.02 5.60 -14.25
N ASP A 9 2.20 5.68 -14.85
CA ASP A 9 2.57 4.88 -16.04
C ASP A 9 2.89 3.41 -15.74
N ASN A 10 3.17 3.10 -14.47
CA ASN A 10 3.63 1.78 -14.04
C ASN A 10 2.49 0.76 -14.06
N LYS A 11 2.85 -0.49 -14.36
CA LYS A 11 1.93 -1.63 -14.52
C LYS A 11 2.14 -2.67 -13.43
N CYS A 12 1.07 -3.36 -13.07
CA CYS A 12 1.13 -4.58 -12.27
C CYS A 12 1.15 -5.76 -13.23
N TYR A 13 2.08 -6.69 -13.07
CA TYR A 13 2.14 -7.93 -13.85
C TYR A 13 2.00 -9.11 -12.90
N VAL A 14 0.98 -9.95 -13.10
CA VAL A 14 0.78 -11.18 -12.32
C VAL A 14 1.05 -12.39 -13.20
N THR A 15 1.72 -13.38 -12.64
CA THR A 15 2.04 -14.64 -13.32
C THR A 15 1.06 -15.75 -12.95
N THR A 16 0.87 -16.70 -13.85
CA THR A 16 0.18 -17.96 -13.59
C THR A 16 0.98 -19.13 -14.15
N ASN A 17 0.72 -20.34 -13.63
CA ASN A 17 1.39 -21.57 -14.01
C ASN A 17 0.43 -22.53 -14.72
N SER A 18 0.93 -23.27 -15.71
CA SER A 18 0.18 -24.35 -16.33
C SER A 18 -0.20 -25.43 -15.30
N PRO A 19 -1.29 -26.19 -15.50
CA PRO A 19 -1.73 -27.22 -14.55
C PRO A 19 -0.67 -28.30 -14.25
N ASP A 20 0.25 -28.56 -15.18
CA ASP A 20 1.37 -29.48 -14.99
C ASP A 20 2.60 -28.85 -14.32
N GLY A 21 2.53 -27.56 -13.99
CA GLY A 21 3.58 -26.78 -13.34
C GLY A 21 4.81 -26.48 -14.20
N LYS A 22 4.79 -26.79 -15.50
CA LYS A 22 5.98 -26.68 -16.37
C LYS A 22 6.16 -25.32 -17.03
N THR A 23 5.09 -24.54 -17.14
CA THR A 23 5.12 -23.24 -17.84
C THR A 23 4.59 -22.16 -16.93
N THR A 24 5.30 -21.04 -16.85
CA THR A 24 4.83 -19.80 -16.22
C THR A 24 4.59 -18.77 -17.32
N THR A 25 3.43 -18.11 -17.30
CA THR A 25 3.07 -17.02 -18.20
C THR A 25 2.50 -15.84 -17.40
N PHE A 26 2.27 -14.71 -18.06
CA PHE A 26 1.54 -13.59 -17.48
C PHE A 26 0.03 -13.75 -17.69
N VAL A 27 -0.74 -13.24 -16.74
CA VAL A 27 -2.19 -13.04 -16.89
C VAL A 27 -2.44 -11.92 -17.90
N ASP A 28 -3.37 -12.12 -18.84
CA ASP A 28 -3.61 -11.23 -19.99
C ASP A 28 -3.94 -9.77 -19.65
N SER A 29 -4.45 -9.51 -18.44
CA SER A 29 -4.69 -8.16 -17.96
C SER A 29 -4.60 -8.09 -16.44
N THR A 30 -3.62 -7.33 -15.95
CA THR A 30 -3.56 -6.90 -14.56
C THR A 30 -3.28 -5.40 -14.51
N SER A 31 -4.03 -4.72 -13.65
CA SER A 31 -3.93 -3.29 -13.44
C SER A 31 -4.18 -2.99 -11.97
N PHE A 32 -3.61 -1.91 -11.49
CA PHE A 32 -3.92 -1.44 -10.15
C PHE A 32 -5.38 -1.01 -10.07
N VAL A 33 -6.02 -1.29 -8.93
CA VAL A 33 -7.25 -0.59 -8.56
C VAL A 33 -6.87 0.70 -7.84
N THR A 34 -7.20 1.84 -8.44
CA THR A 34 -6.87 3.17 -7.91
C THR A 34 -8.04 3.74 -7.10
N LYS A 35 -7.80 4.11 -5.84
CA LYS A 35 -8.79 4.77 -4.98
C LYS A 35 -8.15 5.93 -4.22
N SER A 36 -8.83 7.07 -4.21
CA SER A 36 -8.52 8.15 -3.25
C SER A 36 -9.03 7.71 -1.87
N THR A 37 -8.13 7.62 -0.89
CA THR A 37 -8.49 7.12 0.46
C THR A 37 -8.66 8.24 1.47
N HIS A 38 -7.88 9.32 1.29
CA HIS A 38 -7.93 10.54 2.07
C HIS A 38 -7.55 11.72 1.15
N PRO A 39 -7.90 12.98 1.49
CA PRO A 39 -7.45 14.14 0.73
C PRO A 39 -5.93 14.13 0.55
N GLY A 40 -5.46 14.20 -0.69
CA GLY A 40 -4.03 14.18 -1.01
C GLY A 40 -3.36 12.81 -0.96
N LEU A 41 -4.11 11.71 -0.73
CA LEU A 41 -3.59 10.35 -0.68
C LEU A 41 -4.36 9.43 -1.63
N THR A 42 -3.67 8.98 -2.67
CA THR A 42 -4.18 8.01 -3.64
C THR A 42 -3.51 6.65 -3.45
N LEU A 43 -4.31 5.61 -3.20
CA LEU A 43 -3.85 4.24 -3.09
C LEU A 43 -4.05 3.52 -4.43
N ARG A 44 -3.04 2.77 -4.86
CA ARG A 44 -3.07 1.90 -6.05
C ARG A 44 -2.79 0.47 -5.62
N TYR A 45 -3.88 -0.28 -5.45
CA TYR A 45 -3.87 -1.65 -4.93
C TYR A 45 -3.30 -2.61 -5.96
N ALA A 46 -2.27 -3.37 -5.58
CA ALA A 46 -1.51 -4.26 -6.44
C ALA A 46 -2.00 -5.71 -6.32
N TYR A 47 -2.01 -6.25 -5.10
CA TYR A 47 -2.39 -7.64 -4.83
C TYR A 47 -2.66 -7.85 -3.33
N SER A 48 -3.41 -8.90 -2.97
CA SER A 48 -3.52 -9.37 -1.59
C SER A 48 -3.69 -10.88 -1.55
N ALA A 49 -3.26 -11.48 -0.43
CA ALA A 49 -3.48 -12.88 -0.16
C ALA A 49 -3.99 -13.09 1.27
N THR A 50 -4.70 -14.20 1.47
CA THR A 50 -5.13 -14.65 2.79
C THR A 50 -3.95 -15.23 3.60
N SER A 51 -4.23 -15.67 4.84
CA SER A 51 -3.21 -16.09 5.81
C SER A 51 -2.31 -17.25 5.37
N THR A 52 -2.78 -18.06 4.43
CA THR A 52 -1.96 -19.04 3.74
C THR A 52 -2.32 -18.92 2.26
N PRO A 53 -1.49 -18.23 1.45
CA PRO A 53 -1.77 -18.11 0.01
C PRO A 53 -1.79 -19.52 -0.60
N SER A 54 -2.93 -19.90 -1.16
CA SER A 54 -3.05 -21.12 -1.96
C SER A 54 -2.84 -20.76 -3.42
N LEU A 55 -1.69 -21.15 -3.96
CA LEU A 55 -1.40 -21.03 -5.39
C LEU A 55 -2.02 -22.18 -6.21
N THR A 56 -2.50 -23.23 -5.54
CA THR A 56 -3.22 -24.34 -6.15
C THR A 56 -4.50 -23.84 -6.80
N ASP A 57 -4.74 -24.28 -8.03
CA ASP A 57 -5.89 -23.89 -8.85
C ASP A 57 -6.09 -22.37 -8.93
N GLU A 58 -5.01 -21.59 -8.83
CA GLU A 58 -5.04 -20.12 -8.85
C GLU A 58 -5.96 -19.52 -7.78
N THR A 59 -6.09 -20.17 -6.61
CA THR A 59 -7.07 -19.78 -5.59
C THR A 59 -6.86 -18.35 -5.11
N ASP A 60 -5.62 -17.95 -4.85
CA ASP A 60 -5.27 -16.58 -4.46
C ASP A 60 -5.54 -15.56 -5.59
N LEU A 61 -5.19 -15.90 -6.83
CA LEU A 61 -5.43 -15.05 -8.00
C LEU A 61 -6.93 -14.84 -8.25
N LYS A 62 -7.74 -15.89 -8.15
CA LYS A 62 -9.20 -15.81 -8.25
C LYS A 62 -9.76 -14.90 -7.16
N ALA A 63 -9.29 -15.03 -5.91
CA ALA A 63 -9.70 -14.15 -4.82
C ALA A 63 -9.34 -12.68 -5.09
N HIS A 64 -8.12 -12.41 -5.57
CA HIS A 64 -7.71 -11.07 -6.00
C HIS A 64 -8.59 -10.52 -7.13
N GLN A 65 -8.87 -11.33 -8.16
CA GLN A 65 -9.72 -10.93 -9.28
C GLN A 65 -11.16 -10.62 -8.84
N GLU A 66 -11.73 -11.36 -7.89
CA GLU A 66 -13.07 -11.06 -7.36
C GLU A 66 -13.12 -9.73 -6.61
N ILE A 67 -12.04 -9.36 -5.90
CA ILE A 67 -11.90 -8.04 -5.25
C ILE A 67 -11.83 -6.94 -6.31
N THR A 68 -10.97 -7.10 -7.33
CA THR A 68 -10.74 -6.05 -8.34
C THR A 68 -11.89 -5.88 -9.32
N LYS A 69 -12.64 -6.94 -9.66
CA LYS A 69 -13.90 -6.87 -10.44
C LYS A 69 -14.96 -6.00 -9.77
N GLN A 70 -14.93 -5.92 -8.43
CA GLN A 70 -15.82 -5.05 -7.65
C GLN A 70 -15.23 -3.65 -7.42
N GLU A 71 -14.09 -3.35 -8.04
CA GLU A 71 -13.28 -2.15 -7.79
C GLU A 71 -12.99 -1.93 -6.30
N LYS A 72 -12.85 -3.01 -5.53
CA LYS A 72 -12.49 -2.96 -4.11
C LYS A 72 -10.97 -3.00 -3.95
N ILE A 73 -10.51 -2.61 -2.77
CA ILE A 73 -9.11 -2.68 -2.35
C ILE A 73 -9.04 -3.34 -0.97
N VAL A 74 -7.90 -3.98 -0.69
CA VAL A 74 -7.53 -4.37 0.68
C VAL A 74 -6.48 -3.40 1.17
N THR A 75 -6.87 -2.49 2.06
CA THR A 75 -5.94 -1.47 2.60
C THR A 75 -5.02 -2.08 3.65
N PHE A 76 -5.57 -2.88 4.57
CA PHE A 76 -4.81 -3.61 5.60
C PHE A 76 -5.36 -5.03 5.72
N PRO A 77 -4.51 -6.06 5.69
CA PRO A 77 -4.95 -7.45 5.70
C PRO A 77 -5.36 -7.93 7.11
N SER A 78 -6.16 -9.00 7.14
CA SER A 78 -6.41 -9.79 8.36
C SER A 78 -5.18 -10.59 8.79
N ALA A 79 -5.19 -11.13 10.01
CA ALA A 79 -4.06 -11.87 10.58
C ALA A 79 -3.52 -12.96 9.65
N GLY A 80 -2.21 -12.96 9.43
CA GLY A 80 -1.47 -13.82 8.51
C GLY A 80 -1.57 -13.41 7.03
N GLY A 81 -2.60 -12.65 6.63
CA GLY A 81 -2.77 -12.21 5.26
C GLY A 81 -1.76 -11.15 4.84
N SER A 82 -1.74 -10.80 3.57
CA SER A 82 -0.91 -9.74 3.03
C SER A 82 -1.66 -8.85 2.06
N ALA A 83 -1.25 -7.59 1.96
CA ALA A 83 -1.72 -6.65 0.96
C ALA A 83 -0.54 -5.79 0.46
N ALA A 84 -0.49 -5.55 -0.84
CA ALA A 84 0.53 -4.74 -1.49
C ALA A 84 -0.12 -3.60 -2.27
N ALA A 85 0.41 -2.38 -2.11
CA ALA A 85 -0.10 -1.21 -2.80
C ALA A 85 0.97 -0.12 -2.94
N PHE A 86 0.84 0.70 -3.99
CA PHE A 86 1.46 2.02 -4.01
C PHE A 86 0.57 3.01 -3.27
N LEU A 87 1.19 3.89 -2.49
CA LEU A 87 0.54 5.05 -1.88
C LEU A 87 1.22 6.29 -2.45
N HIS A 88 0.43 7.11 -3.14
CA HIS A 88 0.86 8.36 -3.71
C HIS A 88 0.33 9.53 -2.88
N PHE A 89 1.24 10.39 -2.45
CA PHE A 89 0.97 11.61 -1.71
C PHE A 89 1.10 12.81 -2.66
N ASP A 90 0.00 13.54 -2.83
CA ASP A 90 -0.01 14.78 -3.59
C ASP A 90 0.95 15.82 -2.96
N PRO A 91 1.33 16.87 -3.70
CA PRO A 91 2.05 18.01 -3.14
C PRO A 91 1.31 18.61 -1.94
N ASN A 92 2.03 18.82 -0.85
CA ASN A 92 1.48 19.30 0.41
C ASN A 92 1.69 20.81 0.55
N SER A 93 1.02 21.60 -0.29
CA SER A 93 1.18 23.06 -0.32
C SER A 93 0.90 23.74 1.02
N ASN A 94 -0.01 23.17 1.81
CA ASN A 94 -0.48 23.69 3.09
C ASN A 94 0.34 23.17 4.28
N GLY A 95 1.27 22.24 4.06
CA GLY A 95 2.08 21.64 5.12
C GLY A 95 1.25 20.82 6.13
N THR A 96 0.09 20.30 5.71
CA THR A 96 -0.80 19.47 6.51
C THR A 96 -0.02 18.29 7.11
N GLU A 97 -0.22 18.03 8.41
CA GLU A 97 0.40 16.90 9.08
C GLU A 97 -0.17 15.57 8.60
N GLY A 98 0.66 14.53 8.64
CA GLY A 98 0.22 13.17 8.35
C GLY A 98 -0.79 12.67 9.40
N PHE A 99 -1.61 11.71 8.99
CA PHE A 99 -2.57 11.09 9.88
C PHE A 99 -1.89 10.05 10.80
N MET A 100 -1.88 10.31 12.10
CA MET A 100 -1.27 9.44 13.12
C MET A 100 -2.16 8.24 13.42
N HIS A 101 -1.64 7.04 13.13
CA HIS A 101 -2.39 5.80 13.26
C HIS A 101 -1.51 4.60 13.53
N ARG A 102 -2.17 3.49 13.85
CA ARG A 102 -1.53 2.21 14.07
C ARG A 102 -2.37 1.09 13.47
N THR A 103 -1.69 0.11 12.90
CA THR A 103 -2.27 -1.11 12.37
C THR A 103 -1.60 -2.30 13.04
N HIS A 104 -2.31 -3.41 13.18
CA HIS A 104 -1.73 -4.66 13.66
C HIS A 104 -0.99 -5.39 12.53
N THR A 105 -0.05 -4.72 11.90
CA THR A 105 0.66 -5.24 10.72
C THR A 105 2.18 -5.10 10.86
N LEU A 106 2.90 -5.94 10.13
CA LEU A 106 4.31 -5.73 9.79
C LEU A 106 4.36 -5.21 8.36
N ASP A 107 4.87 -4.00 8.17
CA ASP A 107 4.88 -3.35 6.87
C ASP A 107 6.30 -3.15 6.37
N TYR A 108 6.52 -3.57 5.12
CA TYR A 108 7.73 -3.31 4.35
C TYR A 108 7.45 -2.16 3.41
N VAL A 109 7.96 -0.98 3.74
CA VAL A 109 7.66 0.25 3.01
C VAL A 109 8.90 0.72 2.26
N HIS A 110 8.85 0.68 0.94
CA HIS A 110 9.90 1.21 0.08
C HIS A 110 9.50 2.57 -0.49
N ILE A 111 10.37 3.55 -0.42
CA ILE A 111 10.13 4.86 -1.03
C ILE A 111 10.50 4.78 -2.51
N ALA A 112 9.48 4.77 -3.37
CA ALA A 112 9.65 4.64 -4.81
C ALA A 112 10.03 5.97 -5.46
N GLU A 113 9.46 7.08 -4.97
CA GLU A 113 9.63 8.42 -5.53
C GLU A 113 9.50 9.51 -4.47
N GLY A 114 10.22 10.62 -4.68
CA GLY A 114 10.17 11.78 -3.80
C GLY A 114 10.83 11.54 -2.43
N GLU A 115 10.42 12.36 -1.47
CA GLU A 115 10.84 12.30 -0.08
C GLU A 115 9.62 12.44 0.83
N LEU A 116 9.58 11.65 1.90
CA LEU A 116 8.50 11.63 2.88
C LEU A 116 9.09 11.77 4.28
N GLU A 117 8.37 12.47 5.16
CA GLU A 117 8.60 12.42 6.59
C GLU A 117 7.80 11.27 7.19
N TYR A 118 8.49 10.40 7.93
CA TYR A 118 7.94 9.37 8.79
C TYR A 118 8.00 9.86 10.24
N SER A 119 6.84 10.02 10.88
CA SER A 119 6.72 10.46 12.27
C SER A 119 6.18 9.35 13.14
N THR A 120 6.64 9.26 14.39
CA THR A 120 6.09 8.35 15.41
C THR A 120 5.37 9.14 16.51
N ASN A 121 4.57 8.45 17.34
CA ASN A 121 3.88 9.09 18.47
C ASN A 121 4.81 9.58 19.59
N SER A 122 6.08 9.18 19.62
CA SER A 122 7.07 9.76 20.55
C SER A 122 7.53 11.17 20.14
N GLY A 123 7.11 11.64 18.97
CA GLY A 123 7.58 12.89 18.36
C GLY A 123 8.86 12.73 17.55
N GLU A 124 9.41 11.51 17.43
CA GLU A 124 10.52 11.27 16.52
C GLU A 124 10.08 11.36 15.06
N LYS A 125 10.93 12.00 14.26
CA LYS A 125 10.72 12.18 12.82
C LYS A 125 11.96 11.75 12.05
N ARG A 126 11.76 11.16 10.88
CA ARG A 126 12.82 10.82 9.92
C ARG A 126 12.36 11.20 8.52
N ILE A 127 13.25 11.83 7.76
CA ILE A 127 13.05 12.04 6.33
C ILE A 127 13.59 10.80 5.62
N VAL A 128 12.75 10.17 4.82
CA VAL A 128 13.09 9.03 3.99
C VAL A 128 12.91 9.40 2.53
N LYS A 129 13.87 9.00 1.70
CA LYS A 129 13.97 9.40 0.29
C LYS A 129 13.88 8.19 -0.62
N LYS A 130 13.67 8.43 -1.91
CA LYS A 130 13.71 7.38 -2.95
C LYS A 130 14.86 6.40 -2.74
N GLY A 131 14.55 5.11 -2.69
CA GLY A 131 15.51 4.05 -2.41
C GLY A 131 15.45 3.52 -0.98
N ASP A 132 15.03 4.34 -0.02
CA ASP A 132 15.00 3.95 1.39
C ASP A 132 13.89 2.94 1.67
N VAL A 133 14.05 2.22 2.79
CA VAL A 133 13.08 1.25 3.30
C VAL A 133 12.78 1.54 4.77
N VAL A 134 11.49 1.54 5.12
CA VAL A 134 11.00 1.57 6.50
C VAL A 134 10.37 0.23 6.82
N ILE A 135 10.83 -0.40 7.91
CA ILE A 135 10.21 -1.60 8.46
C ILE A 135 9.34 -1.17 9.64
N GLN A 136 8.03 -1.13 9.43
CA GLN A 136 7.07 -0.70 10.43
C GLN A 136 6.49 -1.91 11.16
N ARG A 137 6.65 -1.93 12.49
CA ARG A 137 6.33 -3.10 13.33
C ARG A 137 5.10 -2.82 14.20
N GLY A 138 3.96 -2.56 13.58
CA GLY A 138 2.70 -2.28 14.26
C GLY A 138 2.78 -1.08 15.22
N GLY A 139 3.61 -0.09 14.90
CA GLY A 139 3.81 1.13 15.69
C GLY A 139 2.88 2.26 15.25
N TRP A 140 2.69 3.23 16.15
CA TRP A 140 2.03 4.49 15.81
C TRP A 140 2.90 5.30 14.86
N HIS A 141 2.33 5.71 13.74
CA HIS A 141 3.05 6.43 12.72
C HIS A 141 2.17 7.37 11.88
N ALA A 142 2.82 8.31 11.22
CA ALA A 142 2.22 9.20 10.23
C ALA A 142 3.20 9.45 9.07
N TRP A 143 2.66 9.62 7.87
CA TRP A 143 3.40 9.95 6.67
C TRP A 143 3.03 11.35 6.19
N LYS A 144 4.04 12.15 5.85
CA LYS A 144 3.85 13.51 5.35
C LYS A 144 4.74 13.75 4.13
N ASN A 145 4.15 14.19 3.02
CA ASN A 145 4.92 14.78 1.92
C ASN A 145 5.39 16.17 2.35
N LEU A 146 6.70 16.41 2.27
CA LEU A 146 7.33 17.68 2.62
C LEU A 146 7.34 18.67 1.45
N SER A 147 7.20 18.17 0.23
CA SER A 147 7.19 19.00 -0.97
C SER A 147 5.87 19.73 -1.13
N LYS A 148 5.95 21.01 -1.51
CA LYS A 148 4.77 21.85 -1.82
C LYS A 148 4.37 21.80 -3.29
N THR A 149 5.22 21.23 -4.15
CA THR A 149 5.06 21.27 -5.61
C THR A 149 5.13 19.90 -6.26
N GLU A 150 5.78 18.92 -5.62
CA GLU A 150 6.00 17.57 -6.14
C GLU A 150 5.25 16.53 -5.31
N GLY A 151 4.73 15.50 -5.97
CA GLY A 151 4.20 14.33 -5.29
C GLY A 151 5.31 13.39 -4.78
N ALA A 152 4.94 12.45 -3.93
CA ALA A 152 5.84 11.40 -3.44
C ALA A 152 5.11 10.06 -3.40
N THR A 153 5.82 8.97 -3.69
CA THR A 153 5.21 7.64 -3.81
C THR A 153 6.00 6.63 -2.97
N LEU A 154 5.29 5.85 -2.17
CA LEU A 154 5.83 4.65 -1.53
C LEU A 154 5.14 3.39 -2.06
N PHE A 155 5.82 2.25 -1.99
CA PHE A 155 5.24 0.92 -2.16
C PHE A 155 5.28 0.20 -0.82
N ALA A 156 4.13 -0.27 -0.34
CA ALA A 156 4.02 -0.98 0.92
C ALA A 156 3.55 -2.41 0.68
N VAL A 157 4.17 -3.35 1.39
CA VAL A 157 3.63 -4.69 1.63
C VAL A 157 3.31 -4.80 3.11
N ALA A 158 2.02 -4.85 3.45
CA ALA A 158 1.54 -5.08 4.80
C ALA A 158 1.28 -6.57 5.01
N VAL A 159 1.71 -7.12 6.15
CA VAL A 159 1.40 -8.49 6.59
C VAL A 159 0.64 -8.40 7.90
N GLY A 160 -0.54 -9.03 7.97
CA GLY A 160 -1.37 -9.04 9.16
C GLY A 160 -0.70 -9.77 10.31
N GLY A 161 -0.47 -9.07 11.42
CA GLY A 161 0.00 -9.65 12.67
C GLY A 161 -1.11 -10.36 13.44
N GLU A 162 -0.76 -10.89 14.61
CA GLU A 162 -1.74 -11.46 15.53
C GLU A 162 -2.81 -10.42 15.90
N GLY A 163 -4.09 -10.82 15.83
CA GLY A 163 -5.22 -9.95 16.13
C GLY A 163 -5.54 -8.90 15.05
N ALA A 164 -4.88 -8.94 13.89
CA ALA A 164 -5.21 -8.05 12.78
C ALA A 164 -6.58 -8.38 12.18
N THR A 165 -7.40 -7.33 12.02
CA THR A 165 -8.70 -7.41 11.33
C THR A 165 -8.61 -6.61 10.04
N GLU A 166 -9.16 -7.15 8.96
CA GLU A 166 -9.11 -6.50 7.65
C GLU A 166 -9.69 -5.08 7.70
N GLY A 167 -8.96 -4.11 7.13
CA GLY A 167 -9.35 -2.72 7.06
C GLY A 167 -9.31 -1.95 8.39
N PHE A 168 -8.95 -2.59 9.51
CA PHE A 168 -8.92 -1.95 10.81
C PHE A 168 -7.67 -1.06 10.98
N MET A 169 -7.90 0.13 11.53
CA MET A 169 -6.87 1.08 11.97
C MET A 169 -7.25 1.64 13.34
N GLU A 170 -6.25 1.79 14.20
CA GLU A 170 -6.34 2.55 15.44
C GLU A 170 -5.97 4.02 15.16
N PHE A 171 -6.80 4.94 15.63
CA PHE A 171 -6.60 6.38 15.54
C PHE A 171 -6.23 6.88 16.93
N SER A 172 -5.29 7.83 17.05
CA SER A 172 -5.02 8.43 18.35
C SER A 172 -6.27 9.19 18.80
N SER A 173 -6.77 8.91 20.00
CA SER A 173 -7.81 9.74 20.61
C SER A 173 -7.30 11.19 20.66
N ALA A 174 -8.10 12.14 20.17
CA ALA A 174 -7.85 13.57 20.30
C ALA A 174 -7.76 14.01 21.77
#